data_AF-A0A3A8K283-F1
#
_entry.id   AF-A0A3A8K283-F1
#
_cell.length_a   1.000
_cell.length_b   1.000
_cell.length_c   1.000
_cell.angle_alpha   90.00
_cell.angle_beta   90.00
_cell.angle_gamma   90.00
#
_symmetry.space_group_name_H-M   'P 1'
#
loop_
_entity.id
_entity.type
_entity.pdbx_description
1 polymer ?
#
loop_
_entity_poly.entity_id
_entity_poly.type
_entity_poly.pdbx_seq_one_letter_code
_entity_poly.pdbx_strand_id
1 'polypeptide(L)'
;MGRHPEVTQDARELVELATTEEGVGELLRRGLDWVSRVVPFDLATLFLLKEGRLEAVAARGPLANQAVRKHSLQLADFPSLKHALETRRARAFTEEDHSHGDGDPFDGVLDLPAGHACMVVPLCAGERCYGVLTLDRAQCETYAQPVVDLVEVYGQMLATALQGAEQRATAERLHRQDHEHAKLLESQLGGDSEGILETSLSPVMRDLSLRARQVAETDTPVLITGETGTGKERLARAIHRWSARADQPFVSLNCAAIPAGLLESELFGHVKGAFTGANRDRAGRFQMAHGGTLLLDEIGELPVELQAKLLRALQEKAFEPVGSDKTVRADVRILAATHVDLHQAIAQKRFREDLFYRLSVFPLRLPPLRERREDLPQLTVFLLEEQAKRTGRRGMRVMASGLVRLASYDWPGNLRELANALERATILTRGQELTAQSFDLPGERVREVPAAVPVEDTPAPLPAGAKVPTLAAVQREHILRVLTLTRGRVYGEGGAAALLGLKPSTLQSRMKKLGIARLEGFTAAEDA
;
A
#
# COMPACT_ATOMS: atom_id res chain seq x y z
N MET A 1 32.40 -38.00 34.53
CA MET A 1 31.51 -37.64 33.41
C MET A 1 30.23 -37.04 33.98
N GLY A 2 30.27 -35.77 34.37
CA GLY A 2 29.14 -35.04 34.92
C GLY A 2 28.58 -34.07 33.88
N ARG A 3 27.27 -34.18 33.65
CA ARG A 3 26.34 -33.34 32.87
C ARG A 3 26.83 -31.93 32.44
N HIS A 4 26.90 -31.69 31.12
CA HIS A 4 27.00 -30.36 30.47
C HIS A 4 25.74 -29.98 29.62
N PRO A 5 24.49 -30.10 30.11
CA PRO A 5 23.32 -29.58 29.39
C PRO A 5 23.21 -28.04 29.41
N GLU A 6 23.88 -27.35 30.34
CA GLU A 6 23.84 -25.88 30.46
C GLU A 6 24.64 -25.15 29.37
N VAL A 7 25.74 -25.74 28.89
CA VAL A 7 26.65 -25.10 27.92
C VAL A 7 26.00 -24.89 26.55
N THR A 8 25.18 -25.85 26.10
CA THR A 8 24.48 -25.76 24.80
C THR A 8 23.26 -24.83 24.85
N GLN A 9 22.66 -24.64 26.02
CA GLN A 9 21.57 -23.70 26.23
C GLN A 9 22.10 -22.26 26.27
N ASP A 10 23.18 -22.00 27.01
CA ASP A 10 23.85 -20.71 27.06
C ASP A 10 24.37 -20.27 25.67
N ALA A 11 24.88 -21.21 24.87
CA ALA A 11 25.32 -20.94 23.49
C ALA A 11 24.16 -20.55 22.55
N ARG A 12 22.94 -21.07 22.78
CA ARG A 12 21.74 -20.68 22.02
C ARG A 12 21.24 -19.30 22.42
N GLU A 13 21.23 -18.98 23.71
CA GLU A 13 20.80 -17.68 24.21
C GLU A 13 21.71 -16.54 23.71
N LEU A 14 23.03 -16.78 23.62
CA LEU A 14 23.98 -15.84 23.02
C LEU A 14 23.66 -15.53 21.54
N VAL A 15 23.13 -16.50 20.78
CA VAL A 15 22.73 -16.28 19.38
C VAL A 15 21.41 -15.51 19.26
N GLU A 16 20.52 -15.62 20.24
CA GLU A 16 19.22 -14.92 20.29
C GLU A 16 19.36 -13.44 20.70
N LEU A 17 20.33 -13.09 21.55
CA LEU A 17 20.57 -11.71 22.02
C LEU A 17 21.17 -10.76 20.97
N ALA A 18 21.63 -11.29 19.83
CA ALA A 18 22.23 -10.53 18.72
C ALA A 18 21.22 -9.69 17.90
N THR A 19 20.08 -9.31 18.49
CA THR A 19 18.90 -8.78 17.79
C THR A 19 18.75 -7.26 17.83
N THR A 20 19.57 -6.53 18.60
CA THR A 20 19.55 -5.04 18.66
C THR A 20 20.96 -4.47 18.83
N GLU A 21 21.15 -3.18 18.52
CA GLU A 21 22.42 -2.45 18.73
C GLU A 21 22.82 -2.45 20.22
N GLU A 22 21.84 -2.33 21.13
CA GLU A 22 22.03 -2.55 22.58
C GLU A 22 22.31 -4.02 22.93
N GLY A 23 21.72 -4.96 22.17
CA GLY A 23 21.89 -6.40 22.31
C GLY A 23 23.31 -6.89 22.03
N VAL A 24 24.08 -6.22 21.17
CA VAL A 24 25.50 -6.56 20.94
C VAL A 24 26.33 -6.30 22.20
N GLY A 25 26.13 -5.16 22.87
CA GLY A 25 26.82 -4.85 24.12
C GLY A 25 26.48 -5.83 25.26
N GLU A 26 25.21 -6.24 25.35
CA GLU A 26 24.74 -7.23 26.31
C GLU A 26 25.24 -8.65 25.98
N LEU A 27 25.23 -9.04 24.71
CA LEU A 27 25.78 -10.31 24.22
C LEU A 27 27.26 -10.44 24.57
N LEU A 28 28.03 -9.37 24.35
CA LEU A 28 29.45 -9.34 24.68
C LEU A 28 29.67 -9.43 26.19
N ARG A 29 28.87 -8.73 27.01
CA ARG A 29 28.94 -8.83 28.48
C ARG A 29 28.61 -10.22 29.01
N ARG A 30 27.51 -10.81 28.56
CA ARG A 30 27.12 -12.17 28.94
C ARG A 30 28.12 -13.20 28.45
N GLY A 31 28.73 -12.95 27.29
CA GLY A 31 29.80 -13.78 26.80
C GLY A 31 30.98 -13.87 27.78
N LEU A 32 31.42 -12.71 28.31
CA LEU A 32 32.47 -12.68 29.33
C LEU A 32 32.07 -13.38 30.64
N ASP A 33 30.79 -13.33 31.03
CA ASP A 33 30.29 -14.08 32.19
C ASP A 33 30.39 -15.61 31.98
N TRP A 34 30.18 -16.10 30.76
CA TRP A 34 30.34 -17.52 30.45
C TRP A 34 31.80 -17.97 30.53
N VAL A 35 32.73 -17.18 29.99
CA VAL A 35 34.17 -17.48 30.06
C VAL A 35 34.63 -17.62 31.51
N SER A 36 34.08 -16.83 32.43
CA SER A 36 34.44 -16.86 33.86
C SER A 36 34.14 -18.19 34.55
N ARG A 37 33.21 -18.99 33.99
CA ARG A 37 32.85 -20.32 34.52
C ARG A 37 33.80 -21.41 34.04
N VAL A 38 34.57 -21.14 32.98
CA VAL A 38 35.38 -22.12 32.26
C VAL A 38 36.87 -21.86 32.46
N VAL A 39 37.26 -20.59 32.55
CA VAL A 39 38.66 -20.16 32.67
C VAL A 39 38.77 -19.11 33.77
N PRO A 40 39.69 -19.29 34.75
CA PRO A 40 39.94 -18.26 35.75
C PRO A 40 40.65 -17.06 35.11
N PHE A 41 40.14 -15.87 35.39
CA PHE A 41 40.75 -14.59 35.03
C PHE A 41 40.44 -13.54 36.10
N ASP A 42 41.36 -12.58 36.27
CA ASP A 42 41.16 -11.39 37.09
C ASP A 42 40.68 -10.19 36.25
N LEU A 43 40.96 -10.23 34.96
CA LEU A 43 40.40 -9.34 33.95
C LEU A 43 40.11 -10.11 32.65
N ALA A 44 38.93 -9.87 32.09
CA ALA A 44 38.63 -10.22 30.72
C ALA A 44 38.19 -8.96 30.00
N THR A 45 38.86 -8.59 28.92
CA THR A 45 38.53 -7.38 28.15
C THR A 45 38.32 -7.72 26.69
N LEU A 46 37.19 -7.29 26.16
CA LEU A 46 36.86 -7.44 24.75
C LEU A 46 37.10 -6.13 24.04
N PHE A 47 38.03 -6.15 23.09
CA PHE A 47 38.36 -5.04 22.23
C PHE A 47 37.79 -5.25 20.84
N LEU A 48 37.14 -4.24 20.27
CA LEU A 48 36.74 -4.24 18.87
C LEU A 48 37.69 -3.39 18.04
N LEU A 49 38.06 -3.89 16.86
CA LEU A 49 38.93 -3.23 15.91
C LEU A 49 38.12 -2.25 15.05
N LYS A 50 38.44 -0.96 15.16
CA LYS A 50 37.93 0.13 14.31
C LYS A 50 39.08 0.96 13.78
N GLU A 51 39.25 1.01 12.46
CA GLU A 51 40.24 1.87 11.79
C GLU A 51 41.68 1.72 12.35
N GLY A 52 42.09 0.49 12.67
CA GLY A 52 43.41 0.20 13.23
C GLY A 52 43.55 0.47 14.73
N ARG A 53 42.47 0.84 15.41
CA ARG A 53 42.38 1.00 16.87
C ARG A 53 41.55 -0.11 17.48
N LEU A 54 42.01 -0.64 18.61
CA LEU A 54 41.27 -1.58 19.45
C LEU A 54 40.59 -0.77 20.56
N GLU A 55 39.26 -0.77 20.58
CA GLU A 55 38.45 -0.06 21.59
C GLU A 55 37.84 -1.06 22.56
N ALA A 56 38.04 -0.86 23.87
CA ALA A 56 37.41 -1.69 24.89
C ALA A 56 35.89 -1.47 24.89
N VAL A 57 35.13 -2.51 24.60
CA VAL A 57 33.66 -2.46 24.56
C VAL A 57 33.01 -3.20 25.72
N ALA A 58 33.72 -4.16 26.31
CA ALA A 58 33.28 -4.88 27.50
C ALA A 58 34.49 -5.29 28.34
N ALA A 59 34.35 -5.24 29.66
CA ALA A 59 35.36 -5.71 30.60
C ALA A 59 34.70 -6.37 31.81
N ARG A 60 35.30 -7.47 32.30
CA ARG A 60 34.78 -8.27 33.42
C ARG A 60 35.91 -8.76 34.32
N GLY A 61 35.61 -9.03 35.58
CA GLY A 61 36.59 -9.47 36.60
C GLY A 61 36.87 -8.40 37.65
N PRO A 62 37.56 -8.76 38.75
CA PRO A 62 37.90 -7.85 39.85
C PRO A 62 38.71 -6.61 39.41
N LEU A 63 39.48 -6.70 38.32
CA LEU A 63 40.29 -5.60 37.81
C LEU A 63 39.56 -4.70 36.79
N ALA A 64 38.31 -5.01 36.44
CA ALA A 64 37.55 -4.29 35.41
C ALA A 64 36.99 -2.93 35.90
N ASN A 65 37.88 -1.96 36.06
CA ASN A 65 37.58 -0.60 36.51
C ASN A 65 37.13 0.34 35.35
N GLN A 66 36.84 1.60 35.66
CA GLN A 66 36.37 2.58 34.66
C GLN A 66 37.45 2.97 33.63
N ALA A 67 38.72 2.95 34.01
CA ALA A 67 39.83 3.24 33.09
C ALA A 67 39.93 2.14 32.01
N VAL A 68 39.89 0.87 32.42
CA VAL A 68 39.86 -0.29 31.51
C VAL A 68 38.69 -0.21 30.52
N ARG A 69 37.48 0.12 31.01
CA ARG A 69 36.27 0.20 30.15
C ARG A 69 36.28 1.34 29.14
N LYS A 70 37.16 2.32 29.29
CA LYS A 70 37.35 3.44 28.36
C LYS A 70 38.66 3.33 27.57
N HIS A 71 39.36 2.22 27.73
CA HIS A 71 40.69 2.03 27.18
C HIS A 71 40.65 1.83 25.67
N SER A 72 41.69 2.32 25.00
CA SER A 72 41.88 2.18 23.56
C SER A 72 43.35 2.01 23.25
N LEU A 73 43.64 1.10 22.33
CA LEU A 73 44.98 0.73 21.91
C LEU A 73 45.14 0.97 20.41
N GLN A 74 46.32 1.44 19.99
CA GLN A 74 46.67 1.50 18.58
C GLN A 74 47.30 0.16 18.20
N LEU A 75 46.69 -0.58 17.26
CA LEU A 75 47.15 -1.95 16.94
C LEU A 75 48.61 -2.00 16.44
N ALA A 76 49.08 -0.91 15.84
CA ALA A 76 50.46 -0.80 15.33
C ALA A 76 51.53 -0.86 16.44
N ASP A 77 51.16 -0.51 17.67
CA ASP A 77 52.08 -0.43 18.81
C ASP A 77 52.21 -1.78 19.54
N PHE A 78 51.38 -2.77 19.18
CA PHE A 78 51.33 -4.09 19.82
C PHE A 78 51.52 -5.22 18.79
N PRO A 79 52.77 -5.59 18.46
CA PRO A 79 53.09 -6.60 17.45
C PRO A 79 52.46 -7.96 17.75
N SER A 80 52.34 -8.31 19.03
CA SER A 80 51.74 -9.55 19.50
C SER A 80 50.24 -9.65 19.21
N LEU A 81 49.47 -8.58 19.47
CA LEU A 81 48.04 -8.49 19.13
C LEU A 81 47.83 -8.56 17.62
N LYS A 82 48.69 -7.86 16.87
CA LYS A 82 48.67 -7.89 15.41
C LYS A 82 48.93 -9.31 14.88
N HIS A 83 49.92 -9.99 15.43
CA HIS A 83 50.26 -11.37 15.04
C HIS A 83 49.11 -12.34 15.32
N ALA A 84 48.43 -12.23 16.47
CA ALA A 84 47.27 -13.06 16.79
C ALA A 84 46.12 -12.86 15.79
N LEU A 85 45.86 -11.62 15.36
CA LEU A 85 44.85 -11.31 14.35
C LEU A 85 45.23 -11.84 12.95
N GLU A 86 46.51 -11.75 12.57
CA GLU A 86 47.02 -12.22 11.28
C GLU A 86 47.03 -13.76 11.18
N THR A 87 47.51 -14.42 12.24
CA THR A 87 47.57 -15.89 12.30
C THR A 87 46.23 -16.53 12.65
N ARG A 88 45.31 -15.75 13.24
CA ARG A 88 44.00 -16.20 13.74
C ARG A 88 44.13 -17.29 14.80
N ARG A 89 45.18 -17.21 15.61
CA ARG A 89 45.48 -18.16 16.69
C ARG A 89 45.54 -17.43 18.01
N ALA A 90 44.98 -18.05 19.05
CA ALA A 90 45.14 -17.59 20.41
C ALA A 90 46.60 -17.74 20.84
N ARG A 91 47.08 -16.79 21.65
CA ARG A 91 48.43 -16.81 22.21
C ARG A 91 48.35 -16.56 23.71
N ALA A 92 48.90 -17.47 24.49
CA ALA A 92 49.22 -17.24 25.89
C ALA A 92 50.62 -16.64 26.00
N PHE A 93 50.78 -15.65 26.86
CA PHE A 93 52.03 -14.93 27.09
C PHE A 93 52.73 -15.47 28.34
N THR A 94 54.05 -15.41 28.30
CA THR A 94 54.96 -15.76 29.39
C THR A 94 55.71 -14.53 29.88
N GLU A 95 56.35 -14.63 31.04
CA GLU A 95 57.13 -13.54 31.64
C GLU A 95 58.27 -13.06 30.71
N GLU A 96 58.82 -13.94 29.87
CA GLU A 96 59.83 -13.59 28.86
C GLU A 96 59.24 -12.75 27.71
N ASP A 97 57.98 -13.00 27.31
CA ASP A 97 57.32 -12.25 26.23
C ASP A 97 57.11 -10.76 26.58
N HIS A 98 56.90 -10.45 27.87
CA HIS A 98 56.74 -9.06 28.35
C HIS A 98 58.07 -8.29 28.42
N SER A 99 59.21 -8.96 28.34
CA SER A 99 60.53 -8.34 28.44
C SER A 99 61.06 -7.77 27.12
N HIS A 100 60.44 -8.10 25.98
CA HIS A 100 60.98 -7.86 24.63
C HIS A 100 60.25 -6.79 23.80
N GLY A 101 59.62 -5.80 24.46
CA GLY A 101 59.07 -4.62 23.77
C GLY A 101 57.76 -4.86 23.02
N ASP A 102 57.08 -5.99 23.27
CA ASP A 102 55.73 -6.28 22.74
C ASP A 102 54.63 -5.45 23.43
N GLY A 103 54.91 -4.87 24.61
CA GLY A 103 54.01 -4.01 25.41
C GLY A 103 52.83 -4.77 26.04
N ASP A 104 52.48 -4.47 27.29
CA ASP A 104 51.23 -4.97 27.89
C ASP A 104 50.05 -4.08 27.43
N PRO A 105 48.95 -4.65 26.90
CA PRO A 105 47.72 -3.91 26.61
C PRO A 105 47.21 -3.00 27.74
N PHE A 106 47.60 -3.22 28.99
CA PHE A 106 47.20 -2.44 30.16
C PHE A 106 48.35 -1.64 30.80
N ASP A 107 49.51 -1.53 30.16
CA ASP A 107 50.60 -0.69 30.61
C ASP A 107 50.13 0.76 30.86
N GLY A 108 50.34 1.27 32.07
CA GLY A 108 49.89 2.62 32.48
C GLY A 108 48.39 2.74 32.78
N VAL A 109 47.60 1.67 32.64
CA VAL A 109 46.17 1.60 32.98
C VAL A 109 45.92 0.77 34.23
N LEU A 110 46.70 -0.31 34.41
CA LEU A 110 46.67 -1.17 35.59
C LEU A 110 48.09 -1.36 36.14
N ASP A 111 48.19 -1.50 37.46
CA ASP A 111 49.44 -1.82 38.15
C ASP A 111 49.54 -3.35 38.26
N LEU A 112 49.84 -4.00 37.14
CA LEU A 112 50.04 -5.45 37.06
C LEU A 112 51.50 -5.80 37.38
N PRO A 113 51.78 -6.85 38.17
CA PRO A 113 53.14 -7.25 38.46
C PRO A 113 53.89 -7.69 37.20
N ALA A 114 55.21 -7.47 37.19
CA ALA A 114 56.11 -8.07 36.21
C ALA A 114 55.94 -9.60 36.28
N GLY A 115 55.42 -10.20 35.21
CA GLY A 115 55.09 -11.62 35.15
C GLY A 115 53.59 -11.98 35.25
N HIS A 116 52.64 -11.06 35.18
CA HIS A 116 51.23 -11.45 35.10
C HIS A 116 50.97 -12.41 33.90
N ALA A 117 50.00 -13.32 34.03
CA ALA A 117 49.66 -14.23 32.93
C ALA A 117 48.59 -13.60 32.04
N CYS A 118 48.91 -13.43 30.76
CA CYS A 118 48.01 -12.90 29.75
C CYS A 118 47.71 -13.95 28.67
N MET A 119 46.50 -13.92 28.13
CA MET A 119 46.14 -14.61 26.90
C MET A 119 45.35 -13.68 26.00
N VAL A 120 45.68 -13.70 24.71
CA VAL A 120 44.97 -12.97 23.66
C VAL A 120 44.31 -13.97 22.73
N VAL A 121 43.03 -13.75 22.46
CA VAL A 121 42.22 -14.55 21.55
C VAL A 121 41.67 -13.67 20.44
N PRO A 122 42.01 -13.94 19.16
CA PRO A 122 41.48 -13.16 18.05
C PRO A 122 39.99 -13.50 17.81
N LEU A 123 39.19 -12.47 17.57
CA LEU A 123 37.77 -12.60 17.25
C LEU A 123 37.60 -12.54 15.73
N CYS A 124 37.81 -13.65 15.03
CA CYS A 124 37.72 -13.72 13.57
C CYS A 124 36.62 -14.69 13.10
N ALA A 125 35.81 -14.26 12.13
CA ALA A 125 34.82 -15.10 11.45
C ALA A 125 34.89 -14.89 9.93
N GLY A 126 34.98 -15.98 9.18
CA GLY A 126 35.24 -15.94 7.74
C GLY A 126 36.59 -15.30 7.43
N GLU A 127 36.60 -14.26 6.59
CA GLU A 127 37.81 -13.50 6.26
C GLU A 127 38.06 -12.28 7.16
N ARG A 128 37.11 -11.94 8.04
CA ARG A 128 37.13 -10.70 8.82
C ARG A 128 37.50 -10.97 10.28
N CYS A 129 38.31 -10.08 10.84
CA CYS A 129 38.59 -10.03 12.27
C CYS A 129 37.94 -8.79 12.87
N TYR A 130 37.17 -9.00 13.94
CA TYR A 130 36.38 -7.98 14.61
C TYR A 130 37.13 -7.35 15.79
N GLY A 131 38.18 -8.00 16.29
CA GLY A 131 38.97 -7.51 17.42
C GLY A 131 39.61 -8.65 18.20
N VAL A 132 39.89 -8.42 19.49
CA VAL A 132 40.56 -9.39 20.37
C VAL A 132 39.87 -9.47 21.72
N LEU A 133 39.90 -10.66 22.33
CA LEU A 133 39.58 -10.90 23.73
C LEU A 133 40.88 -11.10 24.50
N THR A 134 41.13 -10.30 25.53
CA THR A 134 42.23 -10.52 26.48
C THR A 134 41.69 -11.19 27.74
N LEU A 135 42.46 -12.14 28.29
CA LEU A 135 42.25 -12.71 29.61
C LEU A 135 43.54 -12.57 30.41
N ASP A 136 43.46 -11.91 31.55
CA ASP A 136 44.62 -11.55 32.37
C ASP A 136 44.43 -12.04 33.80
N ARG A 137 45.51 -12.52 34.42
CA ARG A 137 45.58 -12.90 35.84
C ARG A 137 46.68 -12.13 36.54
N ALA A 138 46.39 -11.64 37.74
CA ALA A 138 47.34 -10.94 38.59
C ALA A 138 48.45 -11.86 39.15
N GLN A 139 48.31 -13.18 38.99
CA GLN A 139 49.33 -14.18 39.36
C GLN A 139 50.01 -14.75 38.12
N CYS A 140 51.33 -14.91 38.18
CA CYS A 140 52.18 -15.46 37.14
C CYS A 140 51.99 -16.98 36.99
N GLU A 141 50.91 -17.40 36.33
CA GLU A 141 50.66 -18.79 35.92
C GLU A 141 50.26 -18.86 34.45
N THR A 142 51.10 -19.44 33.60
CA THR A 142 50.79 -19.61 32.18
C THR A 142 49.54 -20.46 31.96
N TYR A 143 48.67 -20.01 31.04
CA TYR A 143 47.51 -20.80 30.63
C TYR A 143 47.95 -22.09 29.94
N ALA A 144 47.47 -23.24 30.42
CA ALA A 144 47.75 -24.53 29.80
C ALA A 144 47.15 -24.59 28.38
N GLN A 145 47.85 -25.23 27.43
CA GLN A 145 47.43 -25.30 26.03
C GLN A 145 45.96 -25.74 25.81
N PRO A 146 45.41 -26.75 26.53
CA PRO A 146 44.01 -27.13 26.38
C PRO A 146 43.01 -26.01 26.73
N VAL A 147 43.39 -25.09 27.63
CA VAL A 147 42.59 -23.90 27.97
C VAL A 147 42.67 -22.88 26.84
N VAL A 148 43.85 -22.65 26.29
CA VAL A 148 44.07 -21.75 25.14
C VAL A 148 43.22 -22.19 23.94
N ASP A 149 43.25 -23.48 23.61
CA ASP A 149 42.48 -24.06 22.50
C ASP A 149 40.95 -23.90 22.72
N LEU A 150 40.49 -24.06 23.97
CA LEU A 150 39.08 -23.91 24.32
C LEU A 150 38.60 -22.46 24.18
N VAL A 151 39.38 -21.48 24.66
CA VAL A 151 39.02 -20.07 24.51
C VAL A 151 39.15 -19.61 23.06
N GLU A 152 40.07 -20.18 22.27
CA GLU A 152 40.14 -19.92 20.81
C GLU A 152 38.81 -20.25 20.12
N VAL A 153 38.25 -21.43 20.38
CA VAL A 153 36.93 -21.83 19.85
C VAL A 153 35.84 -20.86 20.31
N TYR A 154 35.90 -20.43 21.57
CA TYR A 154 34.96 -19.48 22.12
C TYR A 154 35.04 -18.10 21.43
N GLY A 155 36.25 -17.59 21.20
CA GLY A 155 36.48 -16.35 20.46
C GLY A 155 35.90 -16.42 19.05
N GLN A 156 36.00 -17.57 18.40
CA GLN A 156 35.41 -17.79 17.08
C GLN A 156 33.87 -17.83 17.10
N MET A 157 33.26 -18.37 18.16
CA MET A 157 31.81 -18.32 18.36
C MET A 157 31.33 -16.86 18.56
N LEU A 158 32.01 -16.09 19.40
CA LEU A 158 31.71 -14.67 19.59
C LEU A 158 31.85 -13.87 18.29
N ALA A 159 32.90 -14.12 17.51
CA ALA A 159 33.09 -13.48 16.21
C ALA A 159 31.97 -13.81 15.21
N THR A 160 31.46 -15.04 15.23
CA THR A 160 30.33 -15.46 14.37
C THR A 160 29.03 -14.76 14.79
N ALA A 161 28.80 -14.59 16.09
CA ALA A 161 27.66 -13.85 16.61
C ALA A 161 27.72 -12.36 16.21
N LEU A 162 28.91 -11.74 16.31
CA LEU A 162 29.15 -10.36 15.85
C LEU A 162 28.88 -10.20 14.35
N GLN A 163 29.37 -11.13 13.52
CA GLN A 163 29.09 -11.15 12.09
C GLN A 163 27.58 -11.19 11.80
N GLY A 164 26.84 -12.05 12.51
CA GLY A 164 25.39 -12.18 12.36
C GLY A 164 24.64 -10.89 12.72
N ALA A 165 25.06 -10.20 13.78
CA ALA A 165 24.47 -8.93 14.19
C ALA A 165 24.69 -7.82 13.14
N GLU A 166 25.91 -7.69 12.60
CA GLU A 166 26.24 -6.69 11.58
C GLU A 166 25.46 -6.92 10.27
N GLN A 167 25.33 -8.19 9.84
CA GLN A 167 24.55 -8.54 8.64
C GLN A 167 23.07 -8.18 8.78
N ARG A 168 22.46 -8.40 9.95
CA ARG A 168 21.06 -8.02 10.21
C ARG A 168 20.87 -6.51 10.23
N ALA A 169 21.73 -5.77 10.94
CA ALA A 169 21.66 -4.31 10.99
C ALA A 169 21.79 -3.67 9.60
N THR A 170 22.65 -4.24 8.75
CA THR A 170 22.81 -3.81 7.36
C THR A 170 21.55 -4.08 6.54
N ALA A 171 20.95 -5.27 6.68
CA ALA A 171 19.71 -5.64 6.00
C ALA A 171 18.53 -4.73 6.41
N GLU A 172 18.41 -4.40 7.70
CA GLU A 172 17.39 -3.47 8.21
C GLU A 172 17.57 -2.04 7.68
N ARG A 173 18.82 -1.57 7.55
CA ARG A 173 19.11 -0.26 6.93
C ARG A 173 18.73 -0.24 5.46
N LEU A 174 19.09 -1.28 4.72
CA LEU A 174 18.72 -1.39 3.30
C LEU A 174 17.20 -1.42 3.14
N HIS A 175 16.50 -2.19 3.99
CA HIS A 175 15.05 -2.28 3.99
C HIS A 175 14.39 -0.94 4.33
N ARG A 176 14.95 -0.16 5.26
CA ARG A 176 14.51 1.21 5.55
C ARG A 176 14.68 2.15 4.35
N GLN A 177 15.80 2.07 3.63
CA GLN A 177 16.02 2.89 2.44
C GLN A 177 15.04 2.55 1.32
N ASP A 178 14.83 1.25 1.04
CA ASP A 178 13.84 0.79 0.06
C ASP A 178 12.43 1.24 0.45
N HIS A 179 12.13 1.22 1.75
CA HIS A 179 10.85 1.67 2.30
C HIS A 179 10.64 3.17 2.14
N GLU A 180 11.63 4.01 2.47
CA GLU A 180 11.57 5.46 2.23
C GLU A 180 11.37 5.77 0.75
N HIS A 181 12.06 5.03 -0.12
CA HIS A 181 11.95 5.22 -1.57
C HIS A 181 10.58 4.80 -2.10
N ALA A 182 10.01 3.70 -1.58
CA ALA A 182 8.64 3.27 -1.88
C ALA A 182 7.60 4.29 -1.40
N LYS A 183 7.74 4.81 -0.17
CA LYS A 183 6.85 5.83 0.41
C LYS A 183 6.88 7.15 -0.37
N LEU A 184 8.06 7.56 -0.83
CA LEU A 184 8.22 8.73 -1.71
C LEU A 184 7.52 8.52 -3.06
N LEU A 185 7.67 7.35 -3.70
CA LEU A 185 6.96 7.02 -4.93
C LEU A 185 5.44 7.02 -4.74
N GLU A 186 4.97 6.44 -3.63
CA GLU A 186 3.55 6.41 -3.27
C GLU A 186 2.98 7.80 -3.07
N SER A 187 3.71 8.70 -2.39
CA SER A 187 3.28 10.09 -2.18
C SER A 187 3.15 10.88 -3.48
N GLN A 188 3.96 10.58 -4.48
CA GLN A 188 3.92 11.24 -5.80
C GLN A 188 2.79 10.70 -6.68
N LEU A 189 2.35 9.46 -6.45
CA LEU A 189 1.33 8.76 -7.25
C LEU A 189 -0.07 8.80 -6.63
N GLY A 190 -0.18 8.95 -5.30
CA GLY A 190 -1.44 8.91 -4.56
C GLY A 190 -1.75 10.24 -3.86
N GLY A 191 -2.40 11.16 -4.57
CA GLY A 191 -2.86 12.44 -4.01
C GLY A 191 -3.73 12.29 -2.76
N ASP A 192 -3.70 13.32 -1.90
CA ASP A 192 -4.44 13.44 -0.64
C ASP A 192 -5.90 13.00 -0.80
N SER A 193 -6.18 11.78 -0.36
CA SER A 193 -7.50 11.13 -0.42
C SER A 193 -8.23 11.20 0.93
N GLU A 194 -7.64 11.85 1.94
CA GLU A 194 -8.06 11.79 3.34
C GLU A 194 -9.50 12.30 3.57
N GLY A 195 -9.98 13.24 2.77
CA GLY A 195 -11.28 13.87 3.04
C GLY A 195 -12.50 13.02 2.68
N ILE A 196 -12.52 12.37 1.52
CA ILE A 196 -13.80 11.97 0.88
C ILE A 196 -14.54 10.88 1.65
N LEU A 197 -13.82 9.86 2.13
CA LEU A 197 -14.44 8.72 2.82
C LEU A 197 -14.93 9.12 4.23
N GLU A 198 -14.33 10.16 4.82
CA GLU A 198 -14.64 10.65 6.16
C GLU A 198 -15.73 11.73 6.15
N THR A 199 -15.79 12.53 5.08
CA THR A 199 -16.78 13.62 4.94
C THR A 199 -18.07 13.19 4.24
N SER A 200 -18.17 11.93 3.81
CA SER A 200 -19.32 11.41 3.06
C SER A 200 -20.66 11.74 3.74
N LEU A 201 -21.63 12.14 2.91
CA LEU A 201 -22.97 12.48 3.34
C LEU A 201 -23.89 11.25 3.32
N SER A 202 -23.55 10.21 2.55
CA SER A 202 -24.32 8.98 2.45
C SER A 202 -24.24 8.13 3.73
N PRO A 203 -25.38 7.71 4.31
CA PRO A 203 -25.41 6.81 5.47
C PRO A 203 -24.69 5.48 5.23
N VAL A 204 -24.82 4.93 4.01
CA VAL A 204 -24.22 3.64 3.62
C VAL A 204 -22.70 3.74 3.62
N MET A 205 -22.16 4.85 3.13
CA MET A 205 -20.72 5.11 3.14
C MET A 205 -20.19 5.37 4.54
N ARG A 206 -20.93 6.08 5.40
CA ARG A 206 -20.53 6.28 6.80
C ARG A 206 -20.43 4.96 7.57
N ASP A 207 -21.41 4.10 7.42
CA ASP A 207 -21.38 2.76 8.01
C ASP A 207 -20.23 1.90 7.46
N LEU A 208 -19.97 1.98 6.16
CA LEU A 208 -18.79 1.34 5.55
C LEU A 208 -17.48 1.87 6.14
N SER A 209 -17.33 3.19 6.26
CA SER A 209 -16.13 3.83 6.83
C SER A 209 -15.91 3.43 8.30
N LEU A 210 -16.97 3.32 9.10
CA LEU A 210 -16.88 2.83 10.49
C LEU A 210 -16.37 1.38 10.54
N ARG A 211 -16.95 0.48 9.74
CA ARG A 211 -16.50 -0.92 9.66
C ARG A 211 -15.06 -1.03 9.12
N ALA A 212 -14.71 -0.22 8.13
CA ALA A 212 -13.36 -0.15 7.59
C ALA A 212 -12.33 0.32 8.62
N ARG A 213 -12.68 1.27 9.50
CA ARG A 213 -11.83 1.67 10.62
C ARG A 213 -11.68 0.58 11.68
N GLN A 214 -12.77 -0.09 12.05
CA GLN A 214 -12.72 -1.20 13.00
C GLN A 214 -11.78 -2.31 12.55
N VAL A 215 -11.84 -2.70 11.26
CA VAL A 215 -10.91 -3.72 10.74
C VAL A 215 -9.50 -3.17 10.50
N ALA A 216 -9.33 -1.86 10.35
CA ALA A 216 -8.00 -1.27 10.19
C ALA A 216 -7.11 -1.51 11.42
N GLU A 217 -7.70 -1.59 12.62
CA GLU A 217 -7.02 -1.88 13.89
C GLU A 217 -6.49 -3.33 13.98
N THR A 218 -6.88 -4.21 13.06
CA THR A 218 -6.44 -5.62 13.04
C THR A 218 -5.59 -5.94 11.80
N ASP A 219 -4.83 -7.03 11.88
CA ASP A 219 -4.08 -7.60 10.74
C ASP A 219 -4.93 -8.57 9.87
N THR A 220 -6.25 -8.58 10.08
CA THR A 220 -7.16 -9.48 9.37
C THR A 220 -7.20 -9.18 7.87
N PRO A 221 -7.21 -10.22 7.00
CA PRO A 221 -7.45 -10.03 5.57
C PRO A 221 -8.80 -9.39 5.29
N VAL A 222 -8.82 -8.38 4.42
CA VAL A 222 -10.05 -7.68 4.02
C VAL A 222 -10.35 -7.93 2.56
N LEU A 223 -11.59 -8.31 2.25
CA LEU A 223 -12.06 -8.45 0.87
C LEU A 223 -13.01 -7.29 0.53
N ILE A 224 -12.59 -6.43 -0.39
CA ILE A 224 -13.35 -5.28 -0.88
C ILE A 224 -14.06 -5.67 -2.18
N THR A 225 -15.39 -5.75 -2.14
CA THR A 225 -16.21 -6.02 -3.32
C THR A 225 -16.90 -4.75 -3.82
N GLY A 226 -17.12 -4.64 -5.12
CA GLY A 226 -17.86 -3.52 -5.69
C GLY A 226 -17.60 -3.34 -7.17
N GLU A 227 -18.51 -2.65 -7.84
CA GLU A 227 -18.44 -2.42 -9.28
C GLU A 227 -17.15 -1.69 -9.70
N THR A 228 -16.79 -1.85 -10.96
CA THR A 228 -15.65 -1.15 -11.55
C THR A 228 -15.84 0.37 -11.44
N GLY A 229 -14.79 1.08 -11.05
CA GLY A 229 -14.82 2.54 -10.91
C GLY A 229 -15.46 3.06 -9.63
N THR A 230 -15.82 2.22 -8.65
CA THR A 230 -16.34 2.69 -7.33
C THR A 230 -15.28 3.30 -6.42
N GLY A 231 -13.99 3.04 -6.66
CA GLY A 231 -12.88 3.54 -5.84
C GLY A 231 -12.34 2.54 -4.81
N LYS A 232 -12.40 1.23 -5.09
CA LYS A 232 -11.91 0.16 -4.19
C LYS A 232 -10.46 0.38 -3.71
N GLU A 233 -9.57 0.80 -4.60
CA GLU A 233 -8.17 1.10 -4.26
C GLU A 233 -8.06 2.24 -3.21
N ARG A 234 -8.89 3.29 -3.33
CA ARG A 234 -8.89 4.40 -2.36
C ARG A 234 -9.35 3.91 -0.98
N LEU A 235 -10.34 3.02 -0.92
CA LEU A 235 -10.77 2.39 0.35
C LEU A 235 -9.65 1.53 0.94
N ALA A 236 -8.96 0.72 0.13
CA ALA A 236 -7.84 -0.10 0.59
C ALA A 236 -6.70 0.76 1.17
N ARG A 237 -6.35 1.87 0.49
CA ARG A 237 -5.35 2.83 0.97
C ARG A 237 -5.77 3.48 2.30
N ALA A 238 -7.05 3.83 2.45
CA ALA A 238 -7.57 4.37 3.70
C ALA A 238 -7.46 3.35 4.86
N ILE A 239 -7.85 2.10 4.62
CA ILE A 239 -7.73 1.02 5.62
C ILE A 239 -6.28 0.83 6.06
N HIS A 240 -5.33 0.85 5.13
CA HIS A 240 -3.90 0.78 5.46
C HIS A 240 -3.44 1.97 6.32
N ARG A 241 -3.81 3.20 5.95
CA ARG A 241 -3.45 4.42 6.70
C ARG A 241 -4.06 4.48 8.09
N TRP A 242 -5.23 3.88 8.30
CA TRP A 242 -5.86 3.80 9.63
C TRP A 242 -5.31 2.65 10.48
N SER A 243 -4.36 1.87 9.99
CA SER A 243 -3.84 0.68 10.67
C SER A 243 -2.55 0.93 11.44
N ALA A 244 -2.17 -0.02 12.28
CA ALA A 244 -0.85 -0.03 12.93
C ALA A 244 0.33 -0.08 11.91
N ARG A 245 0.05 -0.43 10.65
CA ARG A 245 1.03 -0.49 9.55
C ARG A 245 1.03 0.77 8.68
N ALA A 246 0.40 1.87 9.10
CA ALA A 246 0.28 3.10 8.30
C ALA A 246 1.63 3.70 7.87
N ASP A 247 2.67 3.49 8.67
CA ASP A 247 4.03 3.93 8.36
C ASP A 247 4.85 2.89 7.61
N GLN A 248 4.30 1.72 7.27
CA GLN A 248 4.94 0.60 6.58
C GLN A 248 4.57 0.58 5.08
N PRO A 249 5.23 -0.22 4.22
CA PRO A 249 4.98 -0.18 2.78
C PRO A 249 3.52 -0.50 2.40
N PHE A 250 2.96 0.19 1.40
CA PHE A 250 1.70 -0.17 0.76
C PHE A 250 1.93 -0.57 -0.69
N VAL A 251 2.15 -1.86 -0.91
CA VAL A 251 2.38 -2.39 -2.26
C VAL A 251 1.06 -2.75 -2.90
N SER A 252 0.81 -2.24 -4.10
CA SER A 252 -0.38 -2.62 -4.89
C SER A 252 0.00 -3.41 -6.13
N LEU A 253 -0.78 -4.44 -6.43
CA LEU A 253 -0.70 -5.23 -7.65
C LEU A 253 -2.10 -5.36 -8.26
N ASN A 254 -2.25 -4.95 -9.51
CA ASN A 254 -3.47 -5.19 -10.28
C ASN A 254 -3.30 -6.47 -11.11
N CYS A 255 -4.05 -7.52 -10.74
CA CYS A 255 -3.96 -8.85 -11.37
C CYS A 255 -4.44 -8.85 -12.82
N ALA A 256 -5.31 -7.91 -13.22
CA ALA A 256 -5.81 -7.80 -14.59
C ALA A 256 -4.86 -7.05 -15.54
N ALA A 257 -3.95 -6.23 -15.00
CA ALA A 257 -3.07 -5.37 -15.80
C ALA A 257 -1.81 -6.10 -16.32
N ILE A 258 -1.48 -7.27 -15.77
CA ILE A 258 -0.23 -7.98 -16.03
C ILE A 258 -0.55 -9.31 -16.73
N PRO A 259 0.15 -9.65 -17.83
CA PRO A 259 -0.01 -10.95 -18.48
C PRO A 259 0.22 -12.10 -17.50
N ALA A 260 -0.60 -13.16 -17.58
CA ALA A 260 -0.55 -14.29 -16.65
C ALA A 260 0.85 -14.88 -16.46
N GLY A 261 1.64 -14.99 -17.53
CA GLY A 261 3.02 -15.51 -17.48
C GLY A 261 4.04 -14.63 -16.74
N LEU A 262 3.74 -13.35 -16.55
CA LEU A 262 4.59 -12.42 -15.77
C LEU A 262 4.03 -12.16 -14.37
N LEU A 263 2.75 -12.45 -14.13
CA LEU A 263 2.09 -12.18 -12.87
C LEU A 263 2.72 -12.94 -11.70
N GLU A 264 3.16 -14.17 -11.94
CA GLU A 264 3.87 -14.97 -10.94
C GLU A 264 5.18 -14.31 -10.49
N SER A 265 5.97 -13.87 -11.47
CA SER A 265 7.25 -13.19 -11.27
C SER A 265 7.08 -11.83 -10.57
N GLU A 266 6.00 -11.10 -10.87
CA GLU A 266 5.67 -9.86 -10.15
C GLU A 266 5.22 -10.15 -8.70
N LEU A 267 4.41 -11.19 -8.46
CA LEU A 267 3.96 -11.57 -7.11
C LEU A 267 5.10 -12.05 -6.21
N PHE A 268 5.86 -13.05 -6.67
CA PHE A 268 6.80 -13.82 -5.87
C PHE A 268 8.27 -13.51 -6.19
N GLY A 269 8.55 -12.74 -7.24
CA GLY A 269 9.91 -12.44 -7.67
C GLY A 269 10.53 -13.58 -8.48
N HIS A 270 11.75 -13.37 -8.94
CA HIS A 270 12.50 -14.36 -9.68
C HIS A 270 14.00 -14.23 -9.43
N VAL A 271 14.72 -15.34 -9.63
CA VAL A 271 16.18 -15.34 -9.72
C VAL A 271 16.63 -15.23 -11.18
N LYS A 272 17.87 -14.79 -11.38
CA LYS A 272 18.51 -14.71 -12.68
C LYS A 272 18.44 -16.06 -13.40
N GLY A 273 18.02 -16.04 -14.66
CA GLY A 273 17.91 -17.24 -15.50
C GLY A 273 16.61 -18.04 -15.32
N ALA A 274 15.66 -17.58 -14.51
CA ALA A 274 14.38 -18.27 -14.29
C ALA A 274 13.51 -18.37 -15.57
N PHE A 275 13.64 -17.41 -16.49
CA PHE A 275 12.98 -17.41 -17.80
C PHE A 275 13.77 -16.54 -18.80
N THR A 276 13.39 -16.58 -20.08
CA THR A 276 14.01 -15.76 -21.13
C THR A 276 13.80 -14.26 -20.86
N GLY A 277 14.89 -13.55 -20.55
CA GLY A 277 14.87 -12.13 -20.17
C GLY A 277 15.07 -11.86 -18.67
N ALA A 278 15.17 -12.89 -17.83
CA ALA A 278 15.52 -12.78 -16.41
C ALA A 278 17.04 -12.51 -16.22
N ASN A 279 17.49 -11.31 -16.59
CA ASN A 279 18.92 -10.96 -16.60
C ASN A 279 19.50 -10.70 -15.21
N ARG A 280 18.65 -10.47 -14.20
CA ARG A 280 19.00 -10.21 -12.80
C ARG A 280 17.93 -10.76 -11.87
N ASP A 281 18.27 -10.93 -10.60
CA ASP A 281 17.30 -11.23 -9.55
C ASP A 281 16.34 -10.03 -9.37
N ARG A 282 15.08 -10.32 -9.04
CA ARG A 282 14.08 -9.29 -8.75
C ARG A 282 13.17 -9.74 -7.62
N ALA A 283 13.06 -8.90 -6.59
CA ALA A 283 12.11 -9.06 -5.50
C ALA A 283 10.66 -8.96 -6.02
N GLY A 284 9.80 -9.86 -5.54
CA GLY A 284 8.36 -9.83 -5.81
C GLY A 284 7.61 -8.87 -4.90
N ARG A 285 6.33 -8.62 -5.22
CA ARG A 285 5.47 -7.74 -4.42
C ARG A 285 5.28 -8.23 -2.99
N PHE A 286 5.24 -9.54 -2.76
CA PHE A 286 5.19 -10.09 -1.40
C PHE A 286 6.41 -9.70 -0.56
N GLN A 287 7.60 -9.76 -1.15
CA GLN A 287 8.83 -9.37 -0.47
C GLN A 287 8.88 -7.86 -0.23
N MET A 288 8.49 -7.07 -1.23
CA MET A 288 8.44 -5.61 -1.12
C MET A 288 7.43 -5.14 -0.06
N ALA A 289 6.37 -5.91 0.17
CA ALA A 289 5.32 -5.60 1.15
C ALA A 289 5.63 -6.13 2.56
N HIS A 290 6.82 -6.69 2.79
CA HIS A 290 7.19 -7.23 4.10
C HIS A 290 7.08 -6.15 5.19
N GLY A 291 6.46 -6.50 6.32
CA GLY A 291 6.13 -5.57 7.40
C GLY A 291 4.92 -4.67 7.11
N GLY A 292 4.54 -4.53 5.85
CA GLY A 292 3.49 -3.63 5.37
C GLY A 292 2.20 -4.33 4.93
N THR A 293 1.58 -3.77 3.90
CA THR A 293 0.30 -4.23 3.32
C THR A 293 0.42 -4.45 1.82
N LEU A 294 -0.11 -5.57 1.34
CA LEU A 294 -0.24 -5.88 -0.08
C LEU A 294 -1.71 -5.78 -0.51
N LEU A 295 -2.00 -4.88 -1.44
CA LEU A 295 -3.26 -4.82 -2.16
C LEU A 295 -3.20 -5.71 -3.41
N LEU A 296 -4.09 -6.70 -3.46
CA LEU A 296 -4.37 -7.51 -4.63
C LEU A 296 -5.65 -6.98 -5.29
N ASP A 297 -5.49 -6.08 -6.26
CA ASP A 297 -6.60 -5.50 -7.01
C ASP A 297 -6.99 -6.40 -8.19
N GLU A 298 -8.30 -6.48 -8.42
CA GLU A 298 -8.93 -7.44 -9.34
C GLU A 298 -8.53 -8.90 -9.12
N ILE A 299 -8.54 -9.35 -7.85
CA ILE A 299 -8.14 -10.72 -7.46
C ILE A 299 -8.95 -11.83 -8.17
N GLY A 300 -10.18 -11.53 -8.61
CA GLY A 300 -11.02 -12.46 -9.37
C GLY A 300 -10.45 -12.83 -10.76
N GLU A 301 -9.51 -12.04 -11.27
CA GLU A 301 -8.81 -12.28 -12.54
C GLU A 301 -7.51 -13.11 -12.35
N LEU A 302 -7.19 -13.52 -11.13
CA LEU A 302 -5.99 -14.31 -10.86
C LEU A 302 -6.12 -15.72 -11.47
N PRO A 303 -5.17 -16.18 -12.31
CA PRO A 303 -5.17 -17.53 -12.85
C PRO A 303 -5.22 -18.61 -11.76
N VAL A 304 -5.97 -19.69 -12.01
CA VAL A 304 -6.22 -20.78 -11.04
C VAL A 304 -4.93 -21.42 -10.54
N GLU A 305 -3.92 -21.50 -11.41
CA GLU A 305 -2.60 -22.04 -11.12
C GLU A 305 -1.87 -21.20 -10.05
N LEU A 306 -2.04 -19.88 -10.09
CA LEU A 306 -1.44 -18.95 -9.14
C LEU A 306 -2.23 -18.86 -7.83
N GLN A 307 -3.52 -19.16 -7.84
CA GLN A 307 -4.35 -19.18 -6.63
C GLN A 307 -3.82 -20.17 -5.58
N ALA A 308 -3.30 -21.33 -6.01
CA ALA A 308 -2.71 -22.31 -5.10
C ALA A 308 -1.40 -21.81 -4.44
N LYS A 309 -0.54 -21.13 -5.21
CA LYS A 309 0.70 -20.53 -4.69
C LYS A 309 0.40 -19.36 -3.76
N LEU A 310 -0.56 -18.52 -4.14
CA LEU A 310 -1.03 -17.43 -3.28
C LEU A 310 -1.56 -17.98 -1.95
N LEU A 311 -2.41 -19.01 -1.98
CA LEU A 311 -2.93 -19.63 -0.77
C LEU A 311 -1.82 -20.08 0.18
N ARG A 312 -0.78 -20.76 -0.34
CA ARG A 312 0.39 -21.15 0.46
C ARG A 312 1.10 -19.94 1.06
N ALA A 313 1.34 -18.90 0.26
CA ALA A 313 1.94 -17.65 0.75
C ALA A 313 1.13 -17.01 1.88
N LEU A 314 -0.21 -17.06 1.79
CA LEU A 314 -1.10 -16.53 2.83
C LEU A 314 -1.17 -17.39 4.09
N GLN A 315 -1.00 -18.69 3.98
CA GLN A 315 -1.08 -19.63 5.10
C GLN A 315 0.25 -19.72 5.85
N GLU A 316 1.34 -19.86 5.12
CA GLU A 316 2.67 -20.12 5.67
C GLU A 316 3.48 -18.84 5.89
N LYS A 317 3.00 -17.69 5.40
CA LYS A 317 3.77 -16.42 5.33
C LYS A 317 5.11 -16.62 4.63
N ALA A 318 5.14 -17.52 3.66
CA ALA A 318 6.34 -17.97 2.98
C ALA A 318 6.06 -18.35 1.53
N PHE A 319 7.00 -18.08 0.63
CA PHE A 319 6.89 -18.39 -0.79
C PHE A 319 8.27 -18.65 -1.40
N GLU A 320 8.30 -19.20 -2.61
CA GLU A 320 9.52 -19.47 -3.37
C GLU A 320 9.55 -18.56 -4.61
N PRO A 321 10.63 -17.79 -4.84
CA PRO A 321 10.80 -17.03 -6.07
C PRO A 321 10.85 -17.96 -7.29
N VAL A 322 10.41 -17.47 -8.45
CA VAL A 322 10.45 -18.25 -9.69
C VAL A 322 11.90 -18.60 -10.03
N GLY A 323 12.15 -19.89 -10.28
CA GLY A 323 13.48 -20.43 -10.57
C GLY A 323 14.35 -20.70 -9.34
N SER A 324 13.81 -20.57 -8.12
CA SER A 324 14.51 -20.88 -6.87
C SER A 324 13.69 -21.83 -6.00
N ASP A 325 14.38 -22.72 -5.28
CA ASP A 325 13.85 -23.57 -4.22
C ASP A 325 14.03 -22.94 -2.82
N LYS A 326 14.60 -21.74 -2.75
CA LYS A 326 14.82 -21.04 -1.49
C LYS A 326 13.52 -20.39 -1.02
N THR A 327 13.00 -20.90 0.09
CA THR A 327 11.85 -20.30 0.77
C THR A 327 12.19 -18.93 1.35
N VAL A 328 11.37 -17.93 1.02
CA VAL A 328 11.41 -16.56 1.54
C VAL A 328 10.20 -16.36 2.45
N ARG A 329 10.43 -15.86 3.67
CA ARG A 329 9.35 -15.49 4.60
C ARG A 329 9.03 -14.01 4.49
N ALA A 330 7.75 -13.68 4.48
CA ALA A 330 7.27 -12.30 4.49
C ALA A 330 5.99 -12.20 5.34
N ASP A 331 6.05 -11.44 6.42
CA ASP A 331 4.86 -10.98 7.14
C ASP A 331 4.20 -9.83 6.37
N VAL A 332 3.01 -10.07 5.82
CA VAL A 332 2.30 -9.11 4.97
C VAL A 332 0.81 -9.12 5.32
N ARG A 333 0.24 -7.94 5.56
CA ARG A 333 -1.22 -7.78 5.66
C ARG A 333 -1.85 -7.76 4.26
N ILE A 334 -2.96 -8.44 4.08
CA ILE A 334 -3.60 -8.58 2.75
C ILE A 334 -4.89 -7.80 2.68
N LEU A 335 -4.99 -6.97 1.65
CA LEU A 335 -6.24 -6.37 1.19
C LEU A 335 -6.50 -6.91 -0.22
N ALA A 336 -7.66 -7.49 -0.47
CA ALA A 336 -8.04 -7.97 -1.79
C ALA A 336 -9.22 -7.14 -2.31
N ALA A 337 -9.25 -6.81 -3.59
CA ALA A 337 -10.34 -6.09 -4.21
C ALA A 337 -10.81 -6.77 -5.49
N THR A 338 -12.12 -6.78 -5.76
CA THR A 338 -12.64 -7.32 -7.02
C THR A 338 -14.03 -6.77 -7.36
N HIS A 339 -14.33 -6.71 -8.66
CA HIS A 339 -15.70 -6.52 -9.16
C HIS A 339 -16.42 -7.84 -9.52
N VAL A 340 -15.70 -8.96 -9.53
CA VAL A 340 -16.23 -10.28 -9.88
C VAL A 340 -17.00 -10.87 -8.71
N ASP A 341 -18.13 -11.52 -8.99
CA ASP A 341 -18.80 -12.37 -8.01
C ASP A 341 -17.96 -13.64 -7.79
N LEU A 342 -17.24 -13.69 -6.67
CA LEU A 342 -16.37 -14.81 -6.34
C LEU A 342 -17.15 -16.10 -6.06
N HIS A 343 -18.40 -16.03 -5.56
CA HIS A 343 -19.23 -17.24 -5.39
C HIS A 343 -19.57 -17.84 -6.75
N GLN A 344 -19.92 -17.00 -7.72
CA GLN A 344 -20.16 -17.46 -9.10
C GLN A 344 -18.87 -17.99 -9.75
N ALA A 345 -17.73 -17.35 -9.49
CA ALA A 345 -16.43 -17.81 -10.00
C ALA A 345 -16.02 -19.17 -9.41
N ILE A 346 -16.32 -19.43 -8.14
CA ILE A 346 -16.15 -20.74 -7.49
C ILE A 346 -17.04 -21.79 -8.14
N ALA A 347 -18.33 -21.49 -8.33
CA ALA A 347 -19.26 -22.42 -8.99
C ALA A 347 -18.81 -22.80 -10.41
N GLN A 348 -18.14 -21.88 -11.10
CA GLN A 348 -17.56 -22.08 -12.43
C GLN A 348 -16.12 -22.62 -12.42
N LYS A 349 -15.57 -22.99 -11.26
CA LYS A 349 -14.18 -23.48 -11.08
C LYS A 349 -13.09 -22.51 -11.58
N ARG A 350 -13.41 -21.22 -11.66
CA ARG A 350 -12.47 -20.14 -12.00
C ARG A 350 -11.80 -19.55 -10.76
N PHE A 351 -12.35 -19.81 -9.57
CA PHE A 351 -11.77 -19.39 -8.31
C PHE A 351 -11.84 -20.53 -7.29
N ARG A 352 -10.80 -20.70 -6.48
CA ARG A 352 -10.76 -21.74 -5.46
C ARG A 352 -11.50 -21.31 -4.20
N GLU A 353 -12.29 -22.24 -3.67
CA GLU A 353 -13.08 -22.03 -2.46
C GLU A 353 -12.20 -21.81 -1.21
N ASP A 354 -11.10 -22.54 -1.09
CA ASP A 354 -10.14 -22.41 0.02
C ASP A 354 -9.49 -21.02 0.09
N LEU A 355 -9.07 -20.48 -1.06
CA LEU A 355 -8.56 -19.12 -1.17
C LEU A 355 -9.63 -18.08 -0.84
N PHE A 356 -10.87 -18.28 -1.28
CA PHE A 356 -11.97 -17.37 -0.97
C PHE A 356 -12.16 -17.23 0.54
N TYR A 357 -12.25 -18.33 1.28
CA TYR A 357 -12.41 -18.26 2.74
C TYR A 357 -11.21 -17.65 3.45
N ARG A 358 -10.00 -17.75 2.88
CA ARG A 358 -8.80 -17.12 3.44
C ARG A 358 -8.75 -15.60 3.20
N LEU A 359 -9.32 -15.13 2.09
CA LEU A 359 -9.39 -13.70 1.74
C LEU A 359 -10.61 -13.01 2.34
N SER A 360 -11.75 -13.68 2.35
CA SER A 360 -13.05 -13.14 2.77
C SER A 360 -13.27 -13.23 4.29
N VAL A 361 -12.22 -12.99 5.08
CA VAL A 361 -12.34 -12.98 6.55
C VAL A 361 -13.14 -11.77 7.01
N PHE A 362 -12.90 -10.60 6.40
CA PHE A 362 -13.69 -9.40 6.63
C PHE A 362 -14.15 -8.79 5.29
N PRO A 363 -15.39 -9.09 4.83
CA PRO A 363 -15.90 -8.57 3.58
C PRO A 363 -16.45 -7.14 3.73
N LEU A 364 -16.09 -6.28 2.78
CA LEU A 364 -16.56 -4.90 2.67
C LEU A 364 -17.12 -4.64 1.26
N ARG A 365 -18.43 -4.40 1.15
CA ARG A 365 -19.07 -3.99 -0.11
C ARG A 365 -19.03 -2.48 -0.26
N LEU A 366 -18.31 -1.99 -1.28
CA LEU A 366 -18.30 -0.59 -1.66
C LEU A 366 -19.50 -0.29 -2.58
N PRO A 367 -20.47 0.55 -2.17
CA PRO A 367 -21.67 0.80 -2.95
C PRO A 367 -21.37 1.57 -4.25
N PRO A 368 -22.09 1.26 -5.34
CA PRO A 368 -22.03 2.05 -6.56
C PRO A 368 -22.60 3.46 -6.35
N LEU A 369 -22.23 4.40 -7.20
CA LEU A 369 -22.56 5.82 -7.06
C LEU A 369 -24.07 6.09 -6.99
N ARG A 370 -24.88 5.28 -7.70
CA ARG A 370 -26.35 5.35 -7.63
C ARG A 370 -26.95 5.05 -6.26
N GLU A 371 -26.25 4.33 -5.39
CA GLU A 371 -26.65 4.02 -4.01
C GLU A 371 -26.14 5.08 -2.99
N ARG A 372 -25.37 6.07 -3.45
CA ARG A 372 -24.77 7.14 -2.63
C ARG A 372 -24.77 8.50 -3.33
N ARG A 373 -25.92 8.87 -3.93
CA ARG A 373 -26.04 10.11 -4.72
C ARG A 373 -25.83 11.36 -3.88
N GLU A 374 -26.02 11.28 -2.56
CA GLU A 374 -25.76 12.34 -1.60
C GLU A 374 -24.30 12.81 -1.60
N ASP A 375 -23.37 11.95 -2.03
CA ASP A 375 -21.95 12.26 -2.09
C ASP A 375 -21.56 13.07 -3.35
N LEU A 376 -22.45 13.15 -4.37
CA LEU A 376 -22.15 13.82 -5.64
C LEU A 376 -21.60 15.25 -5.49
N PRO A 377 -22.16 16.14 -4.64
CA PRO A 377 -21.63 17.49 -4.49
C PRO A 377 -20.17 17.49 -4.03
N GLN A 378 -19.81 16.69 -3.03
CA GLN A 378 -18.43 16.62 -2.53
C GLN A 378 -17.50 15.93 -3.52
N LEU A 379 -17.96 14.84 -4.15
CA LEU A 379 -17.19 14.10 -5.15
C LEU A 379 -16.87 14.96 -6.37
N THR A 380 -17.81 15.80 -6.83
CA THR A 380 -17.57 16.68 -7.97
C THR A 380 -16.53 17.76 -7.65
N VAL A 381 -16.58 18.36 -6.47
CA VAL A 381 -15.54 19.31 -6.00
C VAL A 381 -14.18 18.63 -5.98
N PHE A 382 -14.07 17.48 -5.33
CA PHE A 382 -12.80 16.75 -5.25
C PHE A 382 -12.24 16.39 -6.64
N LEU A 383 -13.06 15.83 -7.51
CA LEU A 383 -12.62 15.40 -8.85
C LEU A 383 -12.18 16.60 -9.71
N LEU A 384 -12.86 17.75 -9.58
CA LEU A 384 -12.46 18.98 -10.27
C LEU A 384 -11.14 19.54 -9.73
N GLU A 385 -10.90 19.47 -8.42
CA GLU A 385 -9.62 19.87 -7.81
C GLU A 385 -8.47 18.95 -8.27
N GLU A 386 -8.69 17.64 -8.31
CA GLU A 386 -7.73 16.67 -8.82
C GLU A 386 -7.39 16.93 -10.30
N GLN A 387 -8.40 17.24 -11.12
CA GLN A 387 -8.22 17.63 -12.51
C GLN A 387 -7.51 18.98 -12.66
N ALA A 388 -7.80 19.95 -11.79
CA ALA A 388 -7.18 21.27 -11.80
C ALA A 388 -5.67 21.20 -11.51
N LYS A 389 -5.25 20.29 -10.61
CA LYS A 389 -3.82 20.03 -10.33
C LYS A 389 -3.07 19.54 -11.58
N ARG A 390 -3.73 18.75 -12.44
CA ARG A 390 -3.15 18.18 -13.67
C ARG A 390 -3.20 19.12 -14.87
N THR A 391 -4.30 19.86 -15.03
CA THR A 391 -4.59 20.67 -16.23
C THR A 391 -4.30 22.15 -16.06
N GLY A 392 -4.11 22.62 -14.82
CA GLY A 392 -3.95 24.04 -14.50
C GLY A 392 -5.26 24.85 -14.53
N ARG A 393 -6.39 24.27 -14.98
CA ARG A 393 -7.70 24.93 -14.96
C ARG A 393 -8.30 24.92 -13.56
N ARG A 394 -8.01 25.97 -12.78
CA ARG A 394 -8.54 26.16 -11.43
C ARG A 394 -9.88 26.90 -11.43
N GLY A 395 -10.66 26.72 -10.36
CA GLY A 395 -11.89 27.46 -10.11
C GLY A 395 -13.16 26.91 -10.77
N MET A 396 -13.08 25.76 -11.44
CA MET A 396 -14.27 25.09 -11.99
C MET A 396 -15.22 24.68 -10.85
N ARG A 397 -16.52 24.92 -11.02
CA ARG A 397 -17.56 24.55 -10.06
C ARG A 397 -18.81 24.04 -10.75
N VAL A 398 -19.43 23.02 -10.15
CA VAL A 398 -20.73 22.50 -10.60
C VAL A 398 -21.84 23.32 -9.95
N MET A 399 -22.71 23.90 -10.77
CA MET A 399 -23.87 24.67 -10.32
C MET A 399 -25.01 23.73 -9.91
N ALA A 400 -26.00 24.26 -9.17
CA ALA A 400 -27.13 23.47 -8.68
C ALA A 400 -27.84 22.68 -9.79
N SER A 401 -28.05 23.28 -10.96
CA SER A 401 -28.65 22.57 -12.10
C SER A 401 -27.75 21.47 -12.67
N GLY A 402 -26.43 21.68 -12.64
CA GLY A 402 -25.45 20.64 -12.95
C GLY A 402 -25.55 19.46 -11.97
N LEU A 403 -25.64 19.71 -10.66
CA LEU A 403 -25.79 18.67 -9.65
C LEU A 403 -27.08 17.88 -9.82
N VAL A 404 -28.21 18.54 -10.10
CA VAL A 404 -29.48 17.86 -10.43
C VAL A 404 -29.32 16.99 -11.66
N ARG A 405 -28.65 17.48 -12.70
CA ARG A 405 -28.36 16.68 -13.90
C ARG A 405 -27.51 15.45 -13.59
N LEU A 406 -26.43 15.61 -12.84
CA LEU A 406 -25.55 14.50 -12.44
C LEU A 406 -26.31 13.48 -11.57
N ALA A 407 -27.18 13.93 -10.67
CA ALA A 407 -28.00 13.07 -9.81
C ALA A 407 -29.10 12.30 -10.55
N SER A 408 -29.49 12.72 -11.77
CA SER A 408 -30.49 12.04 -12.59
C SER A 408 -29.96 10.82 -13.34
N TYR A 409 -28.64 10.59 -13.34
CA TYR A 409 -27.99 9.50 -14.06
C TYR A 409 -27.49 8.42 -13.09
N ASP A 410 -27.49 7.16 -13.55
CA ASP A 410 -27.16 6.00 -12.71
C ASP A 410 -25.66 5.69 -12.60
N TRP A 411 -24.83 6.29 -13.46
CA TRP A 411 -23.37 6.14 -13.45
C TRP A 411 -22.90 4.68 -13.46
N PRO A 412 -23.18 3.90 -14.53
CA PRO A 412 -22.71 2.52 -14.64
C PRO A 412 -21.17 2.38 -14.55
N GLY A 413 -20.41 3.41 -14.95
CA GLY A 413 -18.96 3.47 -14.77
C GLY A 413 -18.51 4.18 -13.48
N ASN A 414 -19.43 4.46 -12.56
CA ASN A 414 -19.20 5.03 -11.24
C ASN A 414 -18.32 6.30 -11.28
N LEU A 415 -17.36 6.44 -10.34
CA LEU A 415 -16.52 7.64 -10.22
C LEU A 415 -15.62 7.83 -11.44
N ARG A 416 -15.22 6.75 -12.13
CA ARG A 416 -14.41 6.85 -13.35
C ARG A 416 -15.18 7.53 -14.48
N GLU A 417 -16.45 7.17 -14.64
CA GLU A 417 -17.32 7.83 -15.61
C GLU A 417 -17.65 9.27 -15.20
N LEU A 418 -17.92 9.53 -13.92
CA LEU A 418 -18.13 10.87 -13.40
C LEU A 418 -16.92 11.77 -13.64
N ALA A 419 -15.71 11.29 -13.35
CA ALA A 419 -14.47 12.03 -13.61
C ALA A 419 -14.33 12.38 -15.09
N ASN A 420 -14.55 11.41 -15.99
CA ASN A 420 -14.51 11.64 -17.43
C ASN A 420 -15.59 12.64 -17.90
N ALA A 421 -16.79 12.59 -17.33
CA ALA A 421 -17.86 13.51 -17.64
C ALA A 421 -17.54 14.95 -17.18
N LEU A 422 -16.98 15.09 -15.97
CA LEU A 422 -16.48 16.38 -15.47
C LEU A 422 -15.35 16.91 -16.34
N GLU A 423 -14.38 16.07 -16.71
CA GLU A 423 -13.26 16.48 -17.56
C GLU A 423 -13.77 17.01 -18.91
N ARG A 424 -14.64 16.27 -19.59
CA ARG A 424 -15.28 16.73 -20.83
C ARG A 424 -16.04 18.04 -20.64
N ALA A 425 -16.82 18.16 -19.57
CA ALA A 425 -17.57 19.37 -19.25
C ALA A 425 -16.64 20.57 -19.04
N THR A 426 -15.50 20.39 -18.36
CA THR A 426 -14.51 21.46 -18.17
C THR A 426 -13.88 21.90 -19.47
N ILE A 427 -13.66 21.00 -20.43
CA ILE A 427 -13.08 21.33 -21.75
C ILE A 427 -14.07 22.12 -22.60
N LEU A 428 -15.33 21.70 -22.63
CA LEU A 428 -16.37 22.24 -23.51
C LEU A 428 -16.98 23.55 -23.00
N THR A 429 -16.94 23.78 -21.69
CA THR A 429 -17.54 24.97 -21.08
C THR A 429 -16.66 26.21 -21.26
N ARG A 430 -17.27 27.32 -21.67
CA ARG A 430 -16.65 28.64 -21.62
C ARG A 430 -16.93 29.25 -20.25
N GLY A 431 -15.88 29.54 -19.48
CA GLY A 431 -15.98 30.04 -18.10
C GLY A 431 -15.74 28.94 -17.06
N GLN A 432 -16.16 29.22 -15.82
CA GLN A 432 -15.87 28.37 -14.64
C GLN A 432 -17.08 27.61 -14.09
N GLU A 433 -18.27 27.87 -14.61
CA GLU A 433 -19.53 27.33 -14.08
C GLU A 433 -20.07 26.20 -14.96
N LEU A 434 -20.16 24.99 -14.40
CA LEU A 434 -20.73 23.82 -15.07
C LEU A 434 -22.22 23.70 -14.72
N THR A 435 -23.10 23.89 -15.69
CA THR A 435 -24.56 23.83 -15.53
C THR A 435 -25.12 22.51 -16.09
N ALA A 436 -26.44 22.31 -16.06
CA ALA A 436 -27.06 21.13 -16.66
C ALA A 436 -26.67 20.92 -18.13
N GLN A 437 -26.45 22.01 -18.88
CA GLN A 437 -26.09 21.97 -20.31
C GLN A 437 -24.63 21.56 -20.56
N SER A 438 -23.78 21.65 -19.53
CA SER A 438 -22.38 21.21 -19.61
C SER A 438 -22.23 19.68 -19.66
N PHE A 439 -23.29 18.93 -19.33
CA PHE A 439 -23.27 17.47 -19.21
C PHE A 439 -24.16 16.79 -20.25
N ASP A 440 -23.55 16.16 -21.25
CA ASP A 440 -24.25 15.34 -22.24
C ASP A 440 -24.45 13.90 -21.71
N LEU A 441 -25.46 13.74 -20.86
CA LEU A 441 -25.88 12.45 -20.30
C LEU A 441 -27.17 11.95 -20.98
N PRO A 442 -27.43 10.63 -21.05
CA PRO A 442 -28.73 10.09 -21.44
C PRO A 442 -29.85 10.50 -20.47
N GLY A 443 -31.06 10.69 -20.98
CA GLY A 443 -32.26 11.09 -20.20
C GLY A 443 -32.74 12.51 -20.52
N GLU A 444 -34.02 12.81 -20.25
CA GLU A 444 -34.63 14.11 -20.55
C GLU A 444 -33.74 15.26 -20.06
N ARG A 445 -33.30 16.10 -21.01
CA ARG A 445 -32.67 17.37 -20.67
C ARG A 445 -33.72 18.15 -19.91
N VAL A 446 -33.54 18.35 -18.62
CA VAL A 446 -34.37 19.28 -17.85
C VAL A 446 -34.31 20.59 -18.61
N ARG A 447 -35.41 20.95 -19.27
CA ARG A 447 -35.58 22.26 -19.87
C ARG A 447 -35.55 23.23 -18.70
N GLU A 448 -34.38 23.78 -18.43
CA GLU A 448 -34.30 25.05 -17.71
C GLU A 448 -35.17 26.02 -18.51
N VAL A 449 -36.27 26.46 -17.90
CA VAL A 449 -36.93 27.70 -18.32
C VAL A 449 -35.84 28.76 -18.23
N PRO A 450 -35.46 29.42 -19.33
CA PRO A 450 -34.34 30.34 -19.28
C PRO A 450 -34.69 31.45 -18.28
N ALA A 451 -33.92 31.53 -17.20
CA ALA A 451 -33.82 32.75 -16.43
C ALA A 451 -33.35 33.86 -17.39
N ALA A 452 -34.04 35.00 -17.32
CA ALA A 452 -33.90 36.13 -18.21
C ALA A 452 -32.45 36.42 -18.63
N VAL A 453 -32.20 36.36 -19.94
CA VAL A 453 -31.00 36.92 -20.56
C VAL A 453 -31.29 38.41 -20.82
N PRO A 454 -30.37 39.35 -20.50
CA PRO A 454 -30.53 40.73 -20.93
C PRO A 454 -30.48 40.78 -22.46
N VAL A 455 -31.47 41.45 -23.04
CA VAL A 455 -31.60 41.62 -24.50
C VAL A 455 -30.55 42.64 -24.95
N GLU A 456 -29.55 42.20 -25.70
CA GLU A 456 -28.82 43.08 -26.63
C GLU A 456 -29.38 42.88 -28.03
N ASP A 457 -29.90 43.99 -28.58
CA ASP A 457 -30.51 44.09 -29.90
C ASP A 457 -29.47 43.81 -31.00
N THR A 458 -29.63 42.69 -31.71
CA THR A 458 -29.26 42.61 -33.13
C THR A 458 -30.01 41.45 -33.81
N PRO A 459 -30.90 41.72 -34.78
CA PRO A 459 -31.61 40.66 -35.48
C PRO A 459 -30.71 40.02 -36.55
N ALA A 460 -30.44 38.73 -36.42
CA ALA A 460 -29.83 37.92 -37.46
C ALA A 460 -30.82 37.68 -38.63
N PRO A 461 -30.38 37.63 -39.90
CA PRO A 461 -31.28 37.50 -41.04
C PRO A 461 -31.86 36.07 -41.13
N LEU A 462 -33.17 35.97 -41.32
CA LEU A 462 -33.87 34.72 -41.65
C LEU A 462 -33.45 34.22 -43.05
N PRO A 463 -33.24 32.91 -43.25
CA PRO A 463 -32.96 32.34 -44.57
C PRO A 463 -34.17 32.51 -45.50
N ALA A 464 -33.92 32.99 -46.72
CA ALA A 464 -34.93 33.24 -47.75
C ALA A 464 -35.62 31.93 -48.16
N GLY A 465 -36.94 31.84 -47.95
CA GLY A 465 -37.80 30.79 -48.53
C GLY A 465 -38.68 30.02 -47.55
N ALA A 466 -38.46 30.11 -46.24
CA ALA A 466 -39.36 29.49 -45.26
C ALA A 466 -40.59 30.38 -45.03
N LYS A 467 -41.73 30.03 -45.67
CA LYS A 467 -43.03 30.63 -45.32
C LYS A 467 -43.38 30.22 -43.89
N VAL A 468 -43.12 31.10 -42.93
CA VAL A 468 -43.62 30.94 -41.56
C VAL A 468 -45.15 30.89 -41.65
N PRO A 469 -45.78 29.77 -41.25
CA PRO A 469 -47.23 29.65 -41.35
C PRO A 469 -47.87 30.71 -40.45
N THR A 470 -48.90 31.38 -40.96
CA THR A 470 -49.64 32.35 -40.15
C THR A 470 -50.24 31.66 -38.94
N LEU A 471 -50.42 32.39 -37.84
CA LEU A 471 -51.08 31.83 -36.63
C LEU A 471 -52.43 31.18 -36.95
N ALA A 472 -53.15 31.72 -37.93
CA ALA A 472 -54.40 31.14 -38.43
C ALA A 472 -54.19 29.76 -39.09
N ALA A 473 -53.11 29.58 -39.87
CA ALA A 473 -52.78 28.30 -40.50
C ALA A 473 -52.39 27.23 -39.46
N VAL A 474 -51.55 27.60 -38.48
CA VAL A 474 -51.16 26.69 -37.39
C VAL A 474 -52.37 26.29 -36.55
N GLN A 475 -53.23 27.26 -36.18
CA GLN A 475 -54.45 26.98 -35.44
C GLN A 475 -55.43 26.09 -36.22
N ARG A 476 -55.59 26.33 -37.52
CA ARG A 476 -56.46 25.51 -38.38
C ARG A 476 -55.98 24.07 -38.44
N GLU A 477 -54.69 23.84 -38.66
CA GLU A 477 -54.11 22.50 -38.74
C GLU A 477 -54.19 21.75 -37.40
N HIS A 478 -53.98 22.46 -36.29
CA HIS A 478 -54.11 21.88 -34.96
C HIS A 478 -55.57 21.48 -34.64
N ILE A 479 -56.54 22.34 -34.94
CA ILE A 479 -57.97 22.04 -34.73
C ILE A 479 -58.41 20.85 -35.62
N LEU A 480 -57.94 20.77 -36.87
CA LEU A 480 -58.24 19.63 -37.75
C LEU A 480 -57.68 18.32 -37.19
N ARG A 481 -56.44 18.30 -36.69
CA ARG A 481 -55.86 17.11 -36.05
C ARG A 481 -56.68 16.62 -34.86
N VAL A 482 -57.11 17.54 -33.99
CA VAL A 482 -57.95 17.17 -32.84
C VAL A 482 -59.30 16.65 -33.28
N LEU A 483 -59.94 17.26 -34.29
CA LEU A 483 -61.22 16.77 -34.83
C LEU A 483 -61.10 15.38 -35.45
N THR A 484 -59.98 15.05 -36.09
CA THR A 484 -59.72 13.70 -36.60
C THR A 484 -59.60 12.68 -35.47
N LEU A 485 -58.86 13.01 -34.39
CA LEU A 485 -58.73 12.15 -33.21
C LEU A 485 -60.06 11.91 -32.51
N THR A 486 -60.96 12.90 -32.50
CA THR A 486 -62.29 12.79 -31.88
C THR A 486 -63.39 12.37 -32.84
N ARG A 487 -63.05 11.90 -34.06
CA ARG A 487 -64.00 11.47 -35.11
C ARG A 487 -65.11 12.52 -35.38
N GLY A 488 -64.75 13.80 -35.39
CA GLY A 488 -65.68 14.90 -35.62
C GLY A 488 -66.56 15.31 -34.42
N ARG A 489 -66.40 14.67 -33.25
CA ARG A 489 -67.16 15.02 -32.05
C ARG A 489 -66.66 16.33 -31.45
N VAL A 490 -67.49 17.38 -31.50
CA VAL A 490 -67.15 18.72 -30.96
C VAL A 490 -67.51 18.87 -29.48
N TYR A 491 -68.55 18.17 -29.01
CA TYR A 491 -69.17 18.32 -27.69
C TYR A 491 -69.04 17.06 -26.82
N GLY A 492 -69.13 17.22 -25.50
CA GLY A 492 -69.16 16.13 -24.52
C GLY A 492 -67.77 15.72 -24.00
N GLU A 493 -67.78 14.79 -23.05
CA GLU A 493 -66.57 14.16 -22.52
C GLU A 493 -65.85 13.41 -23.65
N GLY A 494 -64.57 13.75 -23.88
CA GLY A 494 -63.79 13.24 -25.03
C GLY A 494 -64.03 13.97 -26.37
N GLY A 495 -64.79 15.07 -26.39
CA GLY A 495 -64.96 15.91 -27.59
C GLY A 495 -63.77 16.87 -27.84
N ALA A 496 -63.64 17.37 -29.07
CA ALA A 496 -62.53 18.24 -29.49
C ALA A 496 -62.43 19.53 -28.64
N ALA A 497 -63.54 20.07 -28.16
CA ALA A 497 -63.54 21.24 -27.27
C ALA A 497 -62.90 20.94 -25.92
N ALA A 498 -63.16 19.76 -25.34
CA ALA A 498 -62.58 19.34 -24.07
C ALA A 498 -61.07 19.08 -24.21
N LEU A 499 -60.64 18.40 -25.29
CA LEU A 499 -59.21 18.15 -25.56
C LEU A 499 -58.43 19.44 -25.83
N LEU A 500 -59.05 20.45 -26.42
CA LEU A 500 -58.45 21.77 -26.65
C LEU A 500 -58.58 22.72 -25.45
N GLY A 501 -59.24 22.31 -24.36
CA GLY A 501 -59.47 23.16 -23.19
C GLY A 501 -60.36 24.39 -23.46
N LEU A 502 -61.23 24.32 -24.47
CA LEU A 502 -62.10 25.42 -24.89
C LEU A 502 -63.57 25.13 -24.58
N LYS A 503 -64.35 26.18 -24.33
CA LYS A 503 -65.82 26.04 -24.34
C LYS A 503 -66.28 25.63 -25.76
N PRO A 504 -67.25 24.72 -25.91
CA PRO A 504 -67.69 24.26 -27.24
C PRO A 504 -68.15 25.38 -28.18
N SER A 505 -68.81 26.42 -27.64
CA SER A 505 -69.22 27.61 -28.40
C SER A 505 -68.02 28.43 -28.91
N THR A 506 -66.92 28.48 -28.15
CA THR A 506 -65.66 29.14 -28.55
C THR A 506 -64.96 28.36 -29.66
N LEU A 507 -64.93 27.02 -29.57
CA LEU A 507 -64.37 26.18 -30.62
C LEU A 507 -65.17 26.32 -31.93
N GLN A 508 -66.51 26.32 -31.87
CA GLN A 508 -67.35 26.53 -33.04
C GLN A 508 -67.13 27.89 -33.72
N SER A 509 -67.06 28.97 -32.93
CA SER A 509 -66.77 30.30 -33.45
C SER A 509 -65.41 30.35 -34.16
N ARG A 510 -64.38 29.70 -33.59
CA ARG A 510 -63.05 29.60 -34.19
C ARG A 510 -63.02 28.73 -35.45
N MET A 511 -63.72 27.59 -35.45
CA MET A 511 -63.87 26.74 -36.64
C MET A 511 -64.52 27.51 -37.79
N LYS A 512 -65.57 28.30 -37.51
CA LYS A 512 -66.25 29.14 -38.52
C LYS A 512 -65.32 30.23 -39.07
N LYS A 513 -64.58 30.93 -38.19
CA LYS A 513 -63.60 31.97 -38.60
C LYS A 513 -62.44 31.40 -39.41
N LEU A 514 -62.02 30.17 -39.11
CA LEU A 514 -60.92 29.49 -39.78
C LEU A 514 -61.37 28.68 -41.01
N GLY A 515 -62.66 28.74 -41.39
CA GLY A 515 -63.20 28.03 -42.56
C GLY A 515 -63.15 26.51 -42.46
N ILE A 516 -63.34 25.96 -41.24
CA ILE A 516 -63.43 24.52 -40.97
C ILE A 516 -64.93 24.16 -40.94
N ALA A 517 -65.43 23.52 -42.01
CA ALA A 517 -66.79 22.99 -42.05
C ALA A 517 -66.91 21.70 -41.22
N ARG A 518 -68.11 21.40 -40.71
CA ARG A 518 -68.42 20.06 -40.19
C ARG A 518 -68.20 19.08 -41.34
N LEU A 519 -67.15 18.27 -41.26
CA LEU A 519 -66.91 17.18 -42.20
C LEU A 519 -68.13 16.24 -42.17
N GLU A 520 -68.87 16.16 -43.26
CA GLU A 520 -70.03 15.25 -43.48
C GLU A 520 -69.61 13.75 -43.56
N GLY A 521 -68.44 13.38 -43.04
CA GLY A 521 -67.84 12.05 -43.17
C GLY A 521 -67.88 11.18 -41.92
N PHE A 522 -68.63 11.53 -40.88
CA PHE A 522 -68.80 10.70 -39.68
C PHE A 522 -70.28 10.62 -39.28
N THR A 523 -71.09 9.97 -40.12
CA THR A 523 -72.40 9.46 -39.72
C THR A 523 -72.32 7.95 -39.55
N ALA A 524 -72.52 7.53 -38.29
CA ALA A 524 -73.06 6.26 -37.80
C ALA A 524 -72.63 4.94 -38.47
N ALA A 525 -71.80 4.19 -37.74
CA ALA A 525 -72.01 2.76 -37.58
C ALA A 525 -72.16 2.51 -36.07
N GLU A 526 -73.38 2.69 -35.56
CA GLU A 526 -73.87 1.98 -34.38
C GLU A 526 -74.70 0.79 -34.89
N ASP A 527 -74.65 -0.31 -34.13
CA ASP A 527 -75.41 -1.57 -34.22
C ASP A 527 -74.84 -2.73 -35.07
N ALA A 528 -73.94 -3.51 -34.44
CA ALA A 528 -74.04 -4.97 -34.27
C ALA A 528 -73.00 -5.48 -33.24
#